data_AF-A0A2R6E4K5-F1
#
_entry.id   AF-A0A2R6E4K5-F1
#
_cell.length_a   1.000
_cell.length_b   1.000
_cell.length_c   1.000
_cell.angle_alpha   90.00
_cell.angle_beta   90.00
_cell.angle_gamma   90.00
#
_symmetry.space_group_name_H-M   'P 1'
#
loop_
_entity.id
_entity.type
_entity.pdbx_description
1 polymer ?
#
loop_
_entity_poly.entity_id
_entity_poly.type
_entity_poly.pdbx_seq_one_letter_code
_entity_poly.pdbx_strand_id
1 'polypeptide(L)'
;MFGVLADWRRREVCRFFVETDVETASVDDLAMLVAGCRPSDAEGPPPTHDDLVTALEERHLPRLDAVGAIDYDPRSGTVRYRGQPTLEKWLEHVTAVDDGRI
;
A
#
# COMPACT_ATOMS: atom_id res chain seq x y z
N MET A 1 -1.44 -10.93 11.40
CA MET A 1 -2.20 -9.67 11.21
C MET A 1 -1.30 -8.44 11.33
N PHE A 2 -0.59 -8.21 12.45
CA PHE A 2 0.18 -6.96 12.68
C PHE A 2 1.40 -6.70 11.76
N GLY A 3 1.96 -7.72 11.11
CA GLY A 3 3.12 -7.53 10.20
C GLY A 3 2.78 -6.95 8.82
N VAL A 4 1.50 -6.92 8.43
CA VAL A 4 1.11 -6.48 7.08
C VAL A 4 1.24 -4.96 6.94
N LEU A 5 0.92 -4.12 7.93
CA LEU A 5 1.12 -2.67 7.78
C LEU A 5 2.54 -2.18 8.18
N ALA A 6 3.45 -3.06 8.55
CA ALA A 6 4.81 -2.67 8.94
C ALA A 6 5.63 -2.02 7.80
N ASP A 7 5.31 -2.35 6.54
CA ASP A 7 5.98 -1.79 5.37
C ASP A 7 5.24 -0.55 4.88
N TRP A 8 5.96 0.57 4.76
CA TRP A 8 5.37 1.86 4.35
C TRP A 8 4.68 1.77 3.00
N ARG A 9 5.16 0.95 2.05
CA ARG A 9 4.52 0.81 0.73
C ARG A 9 3.11 0.24 0.84
N ARG A 10 2.90 -0.72 1.75
CA ARG A 10 1.57 -1.32 1.99
C ARG A 10 0.65 -0.33 2.71
N ARG A 11 1.20 0.54 3.55
CA ARG A 11 0.45 1.65 4.17
C ARG A 11 -0.02 2.65 3.12
N GLU A 12 0.87 3.10 2.24
CA GLU A 12 0.54 4.07 1.19
C GLU A 12 -0.52 3.53 0.22
N VAL A 13 -0.44 2.26 -0.18
CA VAL A 13 -1.49 1.62 -1.01
C VAL A 13 -2.85 1.67 -0.32
N CYS A 14 -2.94 1.26 0.95
CA CYS A 14 -4.21 1.33 1.69
C CYS A 14 -4.68 2.77 1.90
N ARG A 15 -3.76 3.68 2.22
CA ARG A 15 -4.03 5.10 2.43
C ARG A 15 -4.64 5.74 1.19
N PHE A 16 -4.08 5.46 0.01
CA PHE A 16 -4.61 5.95 -1.26
C PHE A 16 -6.09 5.59 -1.44
N PHE A 17 -6.48 4.35 -1.21
CA PHE A 17 -7.89 3.95 -1.35
C PHE A 17 -8.80 4.63 -0.33
N VAL A 18 -8.33 4.79 0.91
CA VAL A 18 -9.10 5.46 1.98
C VAL A 18 -9.24 6.98 1.74
N GLU A 19 -8.18 7.65 1.30
CA GLU A 19 -8.17 9.10 1.11
C GLU A 19 -8.84 9.54 -0.19
N THR A 20 -8.76 8.72 -1.25
CA THR A 20 -9.34 9.05 -2.56
C THR A 20 -10.76 8.54 -2.75
N ASP A 21 -11.25 7.67 -1.86
CA ASP A 21 -12.53 6.97 -1.97
C ASP A 21 -12.68 6.17 -3.29
N VAL A 22 -11.55 5.85 -3.92
CA VAL A 22 -11.50 5.02 -5.13
C VAL A 22 -11.58 3.54 -4.74
N GLU A 23 -12.39 2.76 -5.44
CA GLU A 23 -12.51 1.32 -5.16
C GLU A 23 -11.45 0.47 -5.86
N THR A 24 -10.89 0.93 -6.99
CA THR A 24 -9.99 0.13 -7.84
C THR A 24 -8.85 0.95 -8.43
N ALA A 25 -7.65 0.37 -8.50
CA ALA A 25 -6.48 0.96 -9.15
C ALA A 25 -5.66 -0.11 -9.88
N SER A 26 -4.85 0.32 -10.85
CA SER A 26 -3.87 -0.57 -11.50
C SER A 26 -2.59 -0.68 -10.67
N VAL A 27 -1.81 -1.74 -10.88
CA VAL A 27 -0.46 -1.86 -10.27
C VAL A 27 0.44 -0.70 -10.68
N ASP A 28 0.37 -0.26 -11.95
CA ASP A 28 1.12 0.89 -12.44
C ASP A 28 0.77 2.18 -11.68
N ASP A 29 -0.53 2.45 -11.45
CA ASP A 29 -0.95 3.62 -10.66
C ASP A 29 -0.39 3.57 -9.23
N LEU A 30 -0.43 2.40 -8.61
CA LEU A 30 0.11 2.20 -7.26
C LEU A 30 1.64 2.29 -7.22
N ALA A 31 2.34 1.87 -8.27
CA ALA A 31 3.79 2.02 -8.39
C ALA A 31 4.18 3.51 -8.48
N MET A 32 3.46 4.29 -9.29
CA MET A 32 3.65 5.74 -9.37
C MET A 32 3.39 6.43 -8.03
N LEU A 33 2.30 6.07 -7.34
CA LEU A 33 1.99 6.56 -6.00
C LEU A 33 3.12 6.26 -5.02
N VAL A 34 3.54 5.00 -4.93
CA VAL A 34 4.58 4.56 -3.99
C VAL A 34 5.91 5.24 -4.28
N ALA A 35 6.25 5.49 -5.54
CA ALA A 35 7.43 6.26 -5.90
C ALA A 35 7.36 7.70 -5.35
N GLY A 36 6.19 8.34 -5.46
CA GLY A 36 5.95 9.71 -4.98
C GLY A 36 5.94 9.84 -3.45
N CYS A 37 5.48 8.80 -2.74
CA CYS A 37 5.45 8.78 -1.27
C CYS A 37 6.71 8.20 -0.62
N ARG A 38 7.82 8.07 -1.36
CA ARG A 38 9.05 7.51 -0.81
C ARG A 38 9.56 8.35 0.38
N PRO A 39 9.81 7.75 1.57
CA PRO A 39 10.38 8.47 2.71
C PRO A 39 11.74 9.08 2.36
N SER A 40 12.01 10.28 2.88
CA SER A 40 13.29 10.98 2.61
C SER A 40 14.49 10.29 3.24
N ASP A 41 14.30 9.52 4.31
CA ASP A 41 15.29 8.72 5.01
C ASP A 41 15.48 7.31 4.42
N ALA A 42 14.75 6.95 3.36
CA ALA A 42 14.84 5.63 2.75
C ALA A 42 16.22 5.40 2.10
N GLU A 43 16.92 4.36 2.56
CA GLU A 43 18.26 4.01 2.09
C GLU A 43 18.33 3.62 0.60
N GLY A 44 19.50 3.87 -0.01
CA GLY A 44 19.79 3.52 -1.39
C GLY A 44 19.15 4.44 -2.43
N PRO A 45 19.43 4.23 -3.73
CA PRO A 45 18.82 5.02 -4.80
C PRO A 45 17.30 4.79 -4.90
N PRO A 46 16.55 5.74 -5.50
CA PRO A 46 15.16 5.52 -5.90
C PRO A 46 15.05 4.28 -6.81
N PRO A 47 14.16 3.31 -6.52
CA PRO A 47 13.90 2.21 -7.43
C PRO A 47 13.30 2.75 -8.73
N THR A 48 13.48 2.00 -9.82
CA THR A 48 12.77 2.31 -11.06
C THR A 48 11.27 2.01 -10.89
N HIS A 49 10.47 2.49 -11.84
CA HIS A 49 9.05 2.18 -11.88
C HIS A 49 8.83 0.65 -11.99
N ASP A 50 9.56 -0.02 -12.87
CA ASP A 50 9.44 -1.47 -13.08
C ASP A 50 9.82 -2.26 -11.83
N ASP A 51 10.87 -1.83 -11.09
CA ASP A 51 11.23 -2.45 -9.81
C ASP A 51 10.09 -2.35 -8.78
N LEU A 52 9.35 -1.22 -8.79
CA LEU A 52 8.21 -1.02 -7.89
C LEU A 52 7.02 -1.88 -8.30
N VAL A 53 6.72 -1.97 -9.60
CA VAL A 53 5.69 -2.86 -10.12
C VAL A 53 5.99 -4.30 -9.69
N THR A 54 7.18 -4.82 -9.98
CA THR A 54 7.59 -6.17 -9.57
C THR A 54 7.48 -6.37 -8.05
N ALA A 55 7.96 -5.41 -7.25
CA ALA A 55 7.84 -5.50 -5.80
C ALA A 55 6.37 -5.54 -5.33
N LEU A 56 5.50 -4.74 -5.94
CA LEU A 56 4.07 -4.71 -5.64
C LEU A 56 3.42 -6.05 -5.94
N GLU A 57 3.61 -6.57 -7.15
CA GLU A 57 3.01 -7.82 -7.62
C GLU A 57 3.50 -9.05 -6.84
N GLU A 58 4.80 -9.13 -6.56
CA GLU A 58 5.38 -10.34 -5.96
C GLU A 58 5.27 -10.36 -4.43
N ARG A 59 5.25 -9.19 -3.78
CA ARG A 59 5.48 -9.11 -2.33
C ARG A 59 4.42 -8.34 -1.57
N HIS A 60 3.96 -7.21 -2.10
CA HIS A 60 3.11 -6.30 -1.33
C HIS A 60 1.62 -6.61 -1.50
N LEU A 61 1.15 -6.70 -2.74
CA LEU A 61 -0.26 -6.94 -3.05
C LEU A 61 -0.71 -8.34 -2.61
N PRO A 62 0.02 -9.44 -2.85
CA PRO A 62 -0.39 -10.76 -2.36
C PRO A 62 -0.51 -10.83 -0.82
N ARG A 63 0.27 -10.04 -0.09
CA ARG A 63 0.18 -9.99 1.38
C ARG A 63 -1.03 -9.20 1.88
N LEU A 64 -1.42 -8.16 1.16
CA LEU A 64 -2.64 -7.40 1.44
C LEU A 64 -3.89 -8.22 1.09
N ASP A 65 -3.84 -8.95 -0.03
CA ASP A 65 -4.88 -9.89 -0.47
C ASP A 65 -5.07 -11.04 0.52
N ALA A 66 -3.98 -11.64 1.01
CA ALA A 66 -4.03 -12.73 1.99
C ALA A 66 -4.69 -12.35 3.32
N VAL A 67 -4.77 -11.07 3.66
CA VAL A 67 -5.52 -10.59 4.84
C VAL A 67 -6.89 -10.02 4.50
N GLY A 68 -7.27 -10.00 3.22
CA GLY A 68 -8.54 -9.48 2.71
C GLY A 68 -8.67 -7.96 2.77
N ALA A 69 -7.54 -7.23 2.79
CA ALA A 69 -7.54 -5.77 2.74
C ALA A 69 -7.91 -5.25 1.33
N ILE A 70 -7.45 -5.98 0.32
CA ILE A 70 -7.71 -5.78 -1.09
C ILE A 70 -8.07 -7.13 -1.71
N ASP A 71 -8.62 -7.11 -2.91
CA ASP A 71 -8.56 -8.23 -3.84
C ASP A 71 -7.57 -7.85 -4.96
N TYR A 72 -6.53 -8.67 -5.16
CA TYR A 72 -5.58 -8.47 -6.25
C TYR A 72 -5.79 -9.50 -7.36
N ASP A 73 -6.00 -9.02 -8.60
CA ASP A 73 -6.02 -9.86 -9.80
C ASP A 73 -4.67 -9.78 -10.55
N PRO A 74 -3.80 -10.80 -10.43
CA PRO A 74 -2.51 -10.82 -11.10
C PRO A 74 -2.61 -10.97 -12.62
N ARG A 75 -3.77 -11.35 -13.17
CA ARG A 75 -3.93 -11.47 -14.63
C ARG A 75 -4.13 -10.13 -15.30
N SER A 76 -4.83 -9.22 -14.62
CA SER A 76 -5.20 -7.91 -15.15
C SER A 76 -4.38 -6.78 -14.53
N GLY A 77 -3.57 -7.05 -13.50
CA GLY A 77 -2.85 -6.02 -12.75
C GLY A 77 -3.81 -5.06 -12.04
N THR A 78 -5.00 -5.53 -11.66
CA THR A 78 -6.03 -4.70 -11.02
C THR A 78 -6.10 -5.01 -9.53
N VAL A 79 -6.17 -3.96 -8.73
CA VAL A 79 -6.34 -4.02 -7.28
C VAL A 79 -7.68 -3.42 -6.93
N ARG A 80 -8.50 -4.15 -6.17
CA ARG A 80 -9.75 -3.64 -5.63
C ARG A 80 -9.66 -3.51 -4.12
N TYR A 81 -9.92 -2.33 -3.58
CA TYR A 81 -10.02 -2.15 -2.15
C TYR A 81 -11.27 -2.84 -1.61
N ARG A 82 -11.12 -3.63 -0.54
CA ARG A 82 -12.24 -4.27 0.14
C ARG A 82 -12.62 -3.60 1.44
N GLY A 83 -11.66 -2.89 2.05
CA GLY A 83 -11.83 -2.29 3.36
C GLY A 83 -11.93 -3.37 4.44
N GLN A 84 -11.28 -3.13 5.57
CA GLN A 84 -11.58 -3.89 6.77
C GLN A 84 -11.69 -2.93 7.94
N PRO A 85 -12.78 -2.96 8.71
CA PRO A 85 -12.98 -2.04 9.83
C PRO A 85 -11.83 -2.06 10.84
N THR A 86 -11.19 -3.22 11.01
CA THR A 86 -10.01 -3.36 11.84
C THR A 86 -8.81 -2.66 11.21
N LEU A 87 -8.53 -2.92 9.92
CA LEU A 87 -7.39 -2.37 9.20
C LEU A 87 -7.45 -0.84 9.13
N GLU A 88 -8.62 -0.27 8.87
CA GLU A 88 -8.82 1.19 8.82
C GLU A 88 -8.51 1.84 10.16
N LYS A 89 -9.00 1.26 11.27
CA LYS A 89 -8.61 1.70 12.61
C LYS A 89 -7.11 1.57 12.87
N TRP A 90 -6.46 0.52 12.37
CA TRP A 90 -5.01 0.36 12.49
C TRP A 90 -4.26 1.42 11.66
N LEU A 91 -4.72 1.73 10.45
CA LEU A 91 -4.15 2.80 9.64
C LEU A 91 -4.23 4.14 10.36
N GLU A 92 -5.39 4.52 10.89
CA GLU A 92 -5.57 5.73 11.70
C GLU A 92 -4.56 5.84 12.86
N HIS A 93 -4.27 4.72 13.53
CA HIS A 93 -3.33 4.71 14.65
C HIS A 93 -1.87 4.82 14.18
N VAL A 94 -1.49 4.17 13.07
CA VAL A 94 -0.11 4.21 12.58
C VAL A 94 0.22 5.58 11.98
N THR A 95 -0.68 6.22 11.24
CA THR A 95 -0.47 7.60 10.77
C THR A 95 -0.38 8.58 11.93
N ALA A 96 -1.15 8.41 13.00
CA ALA A 96 -1.04 9.28 14.19
C ALA A 96 0.33 9.19 14.89
N VAL A 97 0.97 8.02 14.85
CA VAL A 97 2.31 7.80 15.41
C VAL A 97 3.41 8.38 14.52
N ASP A 98 3.29 8.22 13.19
CA ASP A 98 4.24 8.75 12.19
C ASP A 98 4.22 10.30 12.14
N ASP A 99 3.06 10.93 12.35
CA ASP A 99 2.89 12.39 12.39
C ASP A 99 3.30 13.05 13.73
N GLY A 100 3.86 12.27 14.67
CA GLY A 100 4.36 12.80 15.94
C GLY A 100 3.26 13.34 16.86
N ARG A 101 2.07 12.73 16.85
CA ARG A 101 0.98 13.07 17.77
C ARG A 101 0.65 11.91 18.72
N ILE A 102 1.58 11.64 19.63
CA ILE A 102 1.33 10.99 20.93
C ILE A 102 2.32 11.48 21.97
#